data_AF-A0A120AFF3-F1
#
_entry.id   AF-A0A120AFF3-F1
#
_cell.length_a   1.000
_cell.length_b   1.000
_cell.length_c   1.000
_cell.angle_alpha   90.00
_cell.angle_beta   90.00
_cell.angle_gamma   90.00
#
_symmetry.space_group_name_H-M   'P 1'
#
loop_
_entity.id
_entity.type
_entity.pdbx_description
1 polymer ?
#
loop_
_entity_poly.entity_id
_entity_poly.type
_entity_poly.pdbx_seq_one_letter_code
_entity_poly.pdbx_strand_id
1 'polypeptide(L)'
;MLGSANINDRSQWGDRDSELAVIVNDDASVSVKLDGVHSIKVGKSVHKLRRELWEKLFGLKSNRPAHSLKGDNILDSPAAPATWREIQKVAADNAKSYENAFRFIPRSFAHPDVQPAEGAGAKPVGSIWPTWRYTDYSSNQPQGKLVYRMPFDPAFWRAEERDDKPNSWNVDKGSKGHGLAPESAPKNIQGFITALPVQWTAREDNDSEMSLTVLALVEPPKTDQSTQYALNEPVEEPKEANG
;
A
#
# COMPACT_ATOMS: atom_id res chain seq x y z
N MET A 1 21.56 3.15 -7.10
CA MET A 1 21.12 2.64 -8.42
C MET A 1 19.94 3.48 -8.87
N LEU A 2 19.83 3.78 -10.16
CA LEU A 2 18.70 4.48 -10.77
C LEU A 2 18.32 3.72 -12.04
N GLY A 3 17.05 3.51 -12.31
CA GLY A 3 16.63 2.72 -13.47
C GLY A 3 15.12 2.61 -13.61
N SER A 4 14.71 1.86 -14.63
CA SER A 4 13.29 1.55 -14.90
C SER A 4 12.80 0.31 -14.15
N ALA A 5 13.72 -0.56 -13.70
CA ALA A 5 13.39 -1.81 -13.05
C ALA A 5 12.65 -1.61 -11.72
N ASN A 6 11.40 -2.07 -11.66
CA ASN A 6 10.63 -2.16 -10.43
C ASN A 6 11.13 -3.30 -9.52
N ILE A 7 10.79 -3.27 -8.23
CA ILE A 7 11.09 -4.38 -7.31
C ILE A 7 9.97 -5.43 -7.46
N ASN A 8 10.06 -6.25 -8.50
CA ASN A 8 9.20 -7.42 -8.74
C ASN A 8 9.88 -8.37 -9.75
N ASP A 9 9.41 -9.62 -9.82
CA ASP A 9 9.99 -10.62 -10.74
C ASP A 9 9.90 -10.19 -12.20
N ARG A 10 8.88 -9.41 -12.57
CA ARG A 10 8.69 -8.91 -13.94
C ARG A 10 9.87 -8.05 -14.43
N SER A 11 10.43 -7.22 -13.55
CA SER A 11 11.57 -6.37 -13.86
C SER A 11 12.93 -6.96 -13.44
N GLN A 12 12.97 -7.92 -12.50
CA GLN A 12 14.23 -8.42 -11.89
C GLN A 12 14.73 -9.75 -12.46
N TRP A 13 13.88 -10.60 -13.05
CA TRP A 13 14.34 -11.90 -13.58
C TRP A 13 15.09 -11.81 -14.91
N GLY A 14 14.86 -10.74 -15.69
CA GLY A 14 15.56 -10.49 -16.95
C GLY A 14 15.05 -11.27 -18.17
N ASP A 15 14.11 -12.22 -17.99
CA ASP A 15 13.45 -12.97 -19.07
C ASP A 15 12.04 -12.45 -19.39
N ARG A 16 11.58 -11.42 -18.67
CA ARG A 16 10.27 -10.77 -18.82
C ARG A 16 10.42 -9.40 -19.47
N ASP A 17 10.34 -8.32 -18.70
CA ASP A 17 10.44 -6.96 -19.24
C ASP A 17 11.92 -6.57 -19.47
N SER A 18 12.19 -5.86 -20.56
CA SER A 18 13.50 -5.26 -20.81
C SER A 18 13.67 -4.00 -19.95
N GLU A 19 14.68 -4.01 -19.07
CA GLU A 19 14.93 -2.94 -18.11
C GLU A 19 16.34 -2.38 -18.24
N LEU A 20 16.53 -1.12 -17.83
CA LEU A 20 17.84 -0.49 -17.75
C LEU A 20 18.06 0.14 -16.37
N ALA A 21 19.26 -0.05 -15.81
CA ALA A 21 19.68 0.58 -14.58
C ALA A 21 21.14 1.04 -14.64
N VAL A 22 21.44 2.12 -13.93
CA VAL A 22 22.78 2.66 -13.73
C VAL A 22 23.17 2.64 -12.26
N ILE A 23 24.42 2.29 -11.99
CA ILE A 23 25.02 2.36 -10.67
C ILE A 23 25.92 3.60 -10.63
N VAL A 24 25.63 4.51 -9.71
CA VAL A 24 26.41 5.73 -9.50
C VAL A 24 27.25 5.53 -8.26
N ASN A 25 28.57 5.57 -8.44
CA ASN A 25 29.55 5.59 -7.36
C ASN A 25 30.26 6.95 -7.38
N ASP A 26 30.48 7.53 -6.21
CA ASP A 26 31.15 8.82 -6.07
C ASP A 26 32.64 8.61 -5.73
N ASP A 27 33.52 9.30 -6.46
CA ASP A 27 34.93 9.43 -6.06
C ASP A 27 35.11 10.45 -4.93
N ALA A 28 34.24 11.46 -4.89
CA ALA A 28 34.25 12.50 -3.87
C ALA A 28 33.38 12.11 -2.66
N SER A 29 33.94 12.24 -1.46
CA SER A 29 33.23 11.95 -0.20
C SER A 29 32.94 13.18 0.63
N VAL A 30 31.87 13.15 1.42
CA VAL A 30 31.56 14.11 2.49
C VAL A 30 31.49 13.37 3.84
N SER A 31 31.89 14.05 4.91
CA SER A 31 31.85 13.49 6.27
C SER A 31 30.52 13.83 6.93
N VAL A 32 29.75 12.82 7.34
CA VAL A 32 28.41 12.97 7.94
C VAL A 32 28.23 12.00 9.10
N LYS A 33 27.23 12.22 9.95
CA LYS A 33 26.89 11.32 11.05
C LYS A 33 25.62 10.55 10.74
N LEU A 34 25.69 9.44 10.00
CA LEU A 34 24.48 8.73 9.57
C LEU A 34 23.62 8.24 10.74
N ASP A 35 24.24 7.78 11.82
CA ASP A 35 23.59 7.35 13.06
C ASP A 35 23.39 8.48 14.09
N GLY A 36 23.82 9.70 13.74
CA GLY A 36 23.83 10.88 14.62
C GLY A 36 25.02 10.95 15.58
N VAL A 37 25.88 9.93 15.62
CA VAL A 37 26.98 9.80 16.60
C VAL A 37 28.33 9.78 15.89
N HIS A 38 28.57 8.79 15.03
CA HIS A 38 29.87 8.52 14.42
C HIS A 38 30.01 9.24 13.08
N SER A 39 31.13 9.95 12.92
CA SER A 39 31.45 10.63 11.66
C SER A 39 31.98 9.61 10.65
N ILE A 40 31.29 9.46 9.52
CA ILE A 40 31.64 8.53 8.44
C ILE A 40 31.67 9.26 7.09
N LYS A 41 32.51 8.77 6.17
CA LYS A 41 32.58 9.29 4.80
C LYS A 41 31.53 8.62 3.92
N VAL A 42 30.74 9.41 3.21
CA VAL A 42 29.72 8.95 2.25
C VAL A 42 29.89 9.64 0.91
N GLY A 43 29.39 9.04 -0.18
CA GLY A 43 29.43 9.65 -1.51
C GLY A 43 28.71 11.00 -1.56
N LYS A 44 29.36 12.02 -2.12
CA LYS A 44 28.87 13.40 -2.14
C LYS A 44 27.56 13.55 -2.93
N SER A 45 27.48 12.99 -4.13
CA SER A 45 26.31 13.10 -4.99
C SER A 45 25.14 12.27 -4.46
N VAL A 46 25.41 11.06 -3.95
CA VAL A 46 24.38 10.21 -3.34
C VAL A 46 23.80 10.86 -2.08
N HIS A 47 24.66 11.44 -1.23
CA HIS A 47 24.22 12.17 -0.04
C HIS A 47 23.36 13.38 -0.41
N LYS A 48 23.81 14.19 -1.38
CA LYS A 48 23.06 15.34 -1.89
C LYS A 48 21.70 14.93 -2.44
N LEU A 49 21.63 13.91 -3.30
CA LEU A 49 20.38 13.43 -3.88
C LEU A 49 19.38 13.01 -2.80
N ARG A 50 19.82 12.22 -1.82
CA ARG A 50 18.93 11.79 -0.72
C ARG A 50 18.45 12.99 0.10
N ARG A 51 19.30 13.98 0.40
CA ARG A 51 18.88 15.24 1.06
C ARG A 51 17.79 15.94 0.25
N GLU A 52 18.03 16.18 -1.04
CA GLU A 52 17.08 16.89 -1.91
C GLU A 52 15.74 16.15 -2.03
N LEU A 53 15.76 14.81 -2.10
CA LEU A 53 14.55 13.99 -2.06
C LEU A 53 13.80 14.13 -0.73
N TRP A 54 14.51 14.11 0.39
CA TRP A 54 13.90 14.33 1.72
C TRP A 54 13.32 15.72 1.84
N GLU A 55 14.04 16.78 1.44
CA GLU A 55 13.52 18.15 1.44
C GLU A 55 12.22 18.27 0.62
N LYS A 56 12.17 17.59 -0.53
CA LYS A 56 10.97 17.52 -1.38
C LYS A 56 9.84 16.78 -0.68
N LEU A 57 10.09 15.57 -0.17
CA LEU A 57 9.08 14.73 0.50
C LEU A 57 8.55 15.35 1.79
N PHE A 58 9.40 16.03 2.55
CA PHE A 58 9.02 16.77 3.76
C PHE A 58 8.38 18.13 3.44
N GLY A 59 8.28 18.47 2.15
CA GLY A 59 7.64 19.68 1.66
C GLY A 59 8.30 20.96 2.16
N LEU A 60 9.63 20.94 2.41
CA LEU A 60 10.34 22.06 3.05
C LEU A 60 10.36 23.35 2.21
N LYS A 61 10.05 23.23 0.91
CA LYS A 61 9.90 24.35 -0.05
C LYS A 61 8.44 24.57 -0.47
N SER A 62 7.49 23.94 0.21
CA SER A 62 6.04 24.03 -0.07
C SER A 62 5.32 24.92 0.94
N ASN A 63 4.00 25.12 0.77
CA ASN A 63 3.15 25.84 1.72
C ASN A 63 2.77 25.03 2.98
N ARG A 64 3.24 23.79 3.10
CA ARG A 64 2.92 22.88 4.21
C ARG A 64 4.15 22.13 4.73
N PRO A 65 5.25 22.81 5.12
CA PRO A 65 6.48 22.11 5.48
C PRO A 65 6.35 21.31 6.78
N ALA A 66 6.92 20.10 6.80
CA ALA A 66 7.12 19.33 8.03
C ALA A 66 8.31 19.92 8.81
N HIS A 67 8.03 20.95 9.61
CA HIS A 67 9.06 21.72 10.31
C HIS A 67 9.97 20.88 11.21
N SER A 68 9.43 19.83 11.85
CA SER A 68 10.23 18.94 12.70
C SER A 68 11.28 18.14 11.93
N LEU A 69 11.15 18.02 10.61
CA LEU A 69 12.04 17.26 9.73
C LEU A 69 13.08 18.13 9.00
N LYS A 70 13.12 19.45 9.25
CA LYS A 70 13.98 20.39 8.53
C LYS A 70 15.45 20.41 9.00
N GLY A 71 15.70 20.06 10.26
CA GLY A 71 17.03 20.24 10.87
C GLY A 71 18.09 19.31 10.27
N ASP A 72 19.34 19.78 10.19
CA ASP A 72 20.47 18.95 9.72
C ASP A 72 20.68 17.70 10.59
N ASN A 73 20.31 17.75 11.87
CA ASN A 73 20.31 16.57 12.74
C ASN A 73 19.39 15.44 12.24
N ILE A 74 18.31 15.79 11.52
CA ILE A 74 17.42 14.84 10.84
C ILE A 74 17.97 14.55 9.45
N LEU A 75 18.20 15.61 8.65
CA LEU A 75 18.56 15.47 7.25
C LEU A 75 19.88 14.72 7.07
N ASP A 76 20.88 14.87 7.94
CA ASP A 76 22.19 14.23 7.80
C ASP A 76 22.35 12.92 8.58
N SER A 77 21.36 12.55 9.40
CA SER A 77 21.39 11.36 10.26
C SER A 77 20.28 10.36 9.92
N PRO A 78 20.21 9.81 8.69
CA PRO A 78 19.11 8.95 8.26
C PRO A 78 18.99 7.62 9.00
N ALA A 79 20.06 7.14 9.64
CA ALA A 79 20.07 5.90 10.44
C ALA A 79 19.83 6.16 11.94
N ALA A 80 19.75 7.42 12.38
CA ALA A 80 19.51 7.74 13.77
C ALA A 80 18.07 7.38 14.19
N PRO A 81 17.86 6.75 15.36
CA PRO A 81 16.52 6.45 15.86
C PRO A 81 15.60 7.64 16.00
N ALA A 82 16.13 8.81 16.36
CA ALA A 82 15.34 10.04 16.43
C ALA A 82 14.80 10.44 15.05
N THR A 83 15.60 10.28 13.99
CA THR A 83 15.26 10.64 12.62
C THR A 83 14.08 9.83 12.09
N TRP A 84 14.21 8.50 12.06
CA TRP A 84 13.15 7.68 11.48
C TRP A 84 11.87 7.67 12.32
N ARG A 85 11.97 7.84 13.66
CA ARG A 85 10.78 7.99 14.52
C ARG A 85 10.01 9.27 14.23
N GLU A 86 10.70 10.38 14.01
CA GLU A 86 10.03 11.65 13.68
C GLU A 86 9.40 11.59 12.28
N ILE A 87 10.08 10.95 11.30
CA ILE A 87 9.50 10.70 9.97
C ILE A 87 8.24 9.84 10.08
N GLN A 88 8.29 8.75 10.85
CA GLN A 88 7.14 7.87 11.09
C GLN A 88 5.98 8.60 11.75
N LYS A 89 6.26 9.48 12.72
CA LYS A 89 5.25 10.30 13.40
C LYS A 89 4.53 11.21 12.41
N VAL A 90 5.26 12.01 11.62
CA VAL A 90 4.67 12.89 10.60
C VAL A 90 3.87 12.09 9.57
N ALA A 91 4.39 10.94 9.12
CA ALA A 91 3.71 10.07 8.19
C ALA A 91 2.41 9.48 8.76
N ALA A 92 2.42 9.08 10.04
CA ALA A 92 1.24 8.56 10.74
C ALA A 92 0.18 9.65 10.96
N ASP A 93 0.59 10.86 11.34
CA ASP A 93 -0.30 12.01 11.51
C ASP A 93 -0.97 12.39 10.18
N ASN A 94 -0.20 12.46 9.09
CA ASN A 94 -0.75 12.70 7.76
C ASN A 94 -1.72 11.61 7.33
N ALA A 95 -1.36 10.33 7.51
CA ALA A 95 -2.23 9.19 7.18
C ALA A 95 -3.55 9.29 7.95
N LYS A 96 -3.52 9.57 9.26
CA LYS A 96 -4.71 9.78 10.08
C LYS A 96 -5.56 10.94 9.57
N SER A 97 -4.95 12.05 9.18
CA SER A 97 -5.67 13.19 8.61
C SER A 97 -6.37 12.86 7.29
N TYR A 98 -5.71 12.11 6.40
CA TYR A 98 -6.32 11.62 5.17
C TYR A 98 -7.42 10.59 5.45
N GLU A 99 -7.22 9.69 6.40
CA GLU A 99 -8.21 8.69 6.79
C GLU A 99 -9.47 9.33 7.41
N ASN A 100 -9.33 10.44 8.13
CA ASN A 100 -10.48 11.20 8.63
C ASN A 100 -11.20 11.98 7.52
N ALA A 101 -10.45 12.43 6.51
CA ALA A 101 -10.97 13.20 5.39
C ALA A 101 -11.70 12.34 4.36
N PHE A 102 -11.18 11.14 4.09
CA PHE A 102 -11.63 10.27 3.00
C PHE A 102 -11.82 8.84 3.48
N ARG A 103 -13.04 8.30 3.32
CA ARG A 103 -13.36 6.92 3.76
C ARG A 103 -13.00 5.86 2.72
N PHE A 104 -12.83 6.27 1.46
CA PHE A 104 -12.58 5.40 0.31
C PHE A 104 -11.10 5.14 0.01
N ILE A 105 -10.18 5.63 0.86
CA ILE A 105 -8.73 5.40 0.70
C ILE A 105 -8.25 4.15 1.45
N PRO A 106 -7.18 3.48 0.97
CA PRO A 106 -6.54 2.38 1.66
C PRO A 106 -6.22 2.71 3.13
N ARG A 107 -6.46 1.74 4.02
CA ARG A 107 -6.32 1.91 5.48
C ARG A 107 -6.15 0.57 6.17
N SER A 108 -5.46 0.59 7.30
CA SER A 108 -5.20 -0.62 8.09
C SER A 108 -6.48 -1.17 8.72
N PHE A 109 -7.37 -0.29 9.19
CA PHE A 109 -8.59 -0.67 9.88
C PHE A 109 -9.77 0.03 9.24
N ALA A 110 -10.89 -0.66 9.08
CA ALA A 110 -12.10 -0.10 8.51
C ALA A 110 -12.56 1.13 9.29
N HIS A 111 -13.13 2.10 8.58
CA HIS A 111 -13.76 3.24 9.26
C HIS A 111 -15.00 2.74 10.05
N PRO A 112 -15.24 3.20 11.29
CA PRO A 112 -16.39 2.74 12.09
C PRO A 112 -17.75 2.88 11.40
N ASP A 113 -17.96 3.97 10.65
CA ASP A 113 -19.17 4.16 9.85
C ASP A 113 -19.31 3.17 8.68
N VAL A 114 -18.20 2.57 8.22
CA VAL A 114 -18.21 1.52 7.19
C VAL A 114 -18.42 0.17 7.85
N GLN A 115 -17.47 -0.30 8.68
CA GLN A 115 -17.60 -1.53 9.45
C GLN A 115 -17.49 -1.18 10.95
N PRO A 116 -18.58 -1.25 11.72
CA PRO A 116 -18.50 -1.07 13.16
C PRO A 116 -17.70 -2.22 13.79
N ALA A 117 -17.13 -1.99 14.96
CA ALA A 117 -16.48 -3.06 15.71
C ALA A 117 -17.52 -4.13 16.12
N GLU A 118 -17.15 -5.40 15.97
CA GLU A 118 -17.96 -6.55 16.38
C GLU A 118 -17.32 -7.23 17.61
N GLY A 119 -18.15 -7.73 18.53
CA GLY A 119 -17.67 -8.44 19.72
C GLY A 119 -16.85 -7.58 20.69
N ALA A 120 -15.78 -8.16 21.25
CA ALA A 120 -14.96 -7.58 22.33
C ALA A 120 -14.07 -6.37 21.93
N GLY A 121 -14.50 -5.55 20.97
CA GLY A 121 -13.80 -4.32 20.57
C GLY A 121 -12.65 -4.52 19.58
N ALA A 122 -12.60 -5.65 18.89
CA ALA A 122 -11.63 -5.85 17.80
C ALA A 122 -11.94 -4.87 16.66
N LYS A 123 -10.92 -4.13 16.20
CA LYS A 123 -11.06 -3.23 15.05
C LYS A 123 -11.06 -4.06 13.76
N PRO A 124 -12.13 -4.01 12.95
CA PRO A 124 -12.14 -4.69 11.66
C PRO A 124 -11.01 -4.13 10.80
N VAL A 125 -10.33 -5.02 10.07
CA VAL A 125 -9.27 -4.65 9.12
C VAL A 125 -9.90 -3.94 7.93
N GLY A 126 -9.16 -3.02 7.31
CA GLY A 126 -9.61 -2.34 6.11
C GLY A 126 -9.66 -3.28 4.91
N SER A 127 -10.77 -3.28 4.19
CA SER A 127 -10.94 -4.05 2.96
C SER A 127 -10.19 -3.47 1.77
N ILE A 128 -9.87 -4.29 0.76
CA ILE A 128 -9.38 -3.84 -0.55
C ILE A 128 -10.26 -2.76 -1.15
N TRP A 129 -11.57 -2.82 -0.90
CA TRP A 129 -12.51 -1.73 -1.11
C TRP A 129 -12.85 -1.11 0.25
N PRO A 130 -12.23 0.02 0.64
CA PRO A 130 -12.31 0.55 2.01
C PRO A 130 -13.71 0.92 2.51
N THR A 131 -14.69 1.00 1.61
CA THR A 131 -16.11 1.27 1.91
C THR A 131 -17.00 0.02 1.88
N TRP A 132 -16.42 -1.17 1.67
CA TRP A 132 -17.10 -2.44 1.76
C TRP A 132 -17.39 -2.82 3.21
N ARG A 133 -18.64 -3.21 3.47
CA ARG A 133 -19.09 -3.74 4.76
C ARG A 133 -19.35 -5.23 4.60
N TYR A 134 -18.65 -6.02 5.38
CA TYR A 134 -18.92 -7.45 5.55
C TYR A 134 -20.17 -7.66 6.39
N THR A 135 -20.98 -8.66 6.02
CA THR A 135 -22.19 -9.04 6.75
C THR A 135 -21.84 -9.68 8.09
N ASP A 136 -20.80 -10.51 8.08
CA ASP A 136 -20.17 -11.08 9.26
C ASP A 136 -18.67 -11.09 9.04
N TYR A 137 -17.98 -10.14 9.66
CA TYR A 137 -16.53 -9.98 9.51
C TYR A 137 -15.74 -11.12 10.18
N SER A 138 -16.35 -11.79 11.17
CA SER A 138 -15.70 -12.84 11.96
C SER A 138 -15.67 -14.21 11.25
N SER A 139 -16.62 -14.44 10.35
CA SER A 139 -16.85 -15.75 9.72
C SER A 139 -16.05 -16.04 8.44
N ASN A 140 -15.21 -15.11 7.98
CA ASN A 140 -14.49 -15.19 6.70
C ASN A 140 -15.43 -15.39 5.48
N GLN A 141 -16.73 -15.10 5.63
CA GLN A 141 -17.70 -15.20 4.55
C GLN A 141 -17.60 -13.96 3.65
N PRO A 142 -17.54 -14.12 2.31
CA PRO A 142 -17.31 -13.01 1.39
C PRO A 142 -18.54 -12.11 1.20
N GLN A 143 -19.63 -12.34 1.95
CA GLN A 143 -20.87 -11.61 1.78
C GLN A 143 -20.77 -10.21 2.38
N GLY A 144 -21.05 -9.21 1.57
CA GLY A 144 -21.04 -7.82 1.99
C GLY A 144 -21.65 -6.90 0.94
N LYS A 145 -21.50 -5.60 1.14
CA LYS A 145 -21.93 -4.58 0.20
C LYS A 145 -21.13 -3.29 0.37
N LEU A 146 -21.08 -2.48 -0.68
CA LEU A 146 -20.56 -1.12 -0.57
C LEU A 146 -21.53 -0.25 0.25
N VAL A 147 -21.01 0.35 1.32
CA VAL A 147 -21.73 1.37 2.11
C VAL A 147 -21.69 2.72 1.39
N TYR A 148 -20.53 3.01 0.78
CA TYR A 148 -20.30 4.20 -0.02
C TYR A 148 -19.64 3.83 -1.35
N ARG A 149 -19.89 4.65 -2.38
CA ARG A 149 -19.30 4.51 -3.71
C ARG A 149 -17.79 4.66 -3.63
N MET A 150 -17.13 3.93 -4.49
CA MET A 150 -15.69 4.02 -4.72
C MET A 150 -15.41 4.90 -5.93
N PRO A 151 -14.23 5.54 -6.04
CA PRO A 151 -13.88 6.39 -7.18
C PRO A 151 -13.90 5.72 -8.55
N PHE A 152 -13.88 4.38 -8.64
CA PHE A 152 -14.02 3.66 -9.91
C PHE A 152 -15.48 3.57 -10.40
N ASP A 153 -16.46 3.85 -9.54
CA ASP A 153 -17.87 3.96 -9.91
C ASP A 153 -18.10 5.32 -10.60
N PRO A 154 -18.58 5.38 -11.86
CA PRO A 154 -18.84 6.65 -12.53
C PRO A 154 -19.81 7.57 -11.76
N ALA A 155 -20.78 7.00 -11.04
CA ALA A 155 -21.73 7.76 -10.22
C ALA A 155 -21.08 8.35 -8.96
N PHE A 156 -19.80 8.07 -8.70
CA PHE A 156 -19.00 8.81 -7.73
C PHE A 156 -18.71 10.24 -8.21
N TRP A 157 -18.47 10.43 -9.51
CA TRP A 157 -18.03 11.70 -10.09
C TRP A 157 -19.16 12.53 -10.71
N ARG A 158 -20.29 11.90 -11.01
CA ARG A 158 -21.49 12.57 -11.57
C ARG A 158 -22.77 12.03 -10.98
N ALA A 159 -23.86 12.77 -11.16
CA ALA A 159 -25.19 12.28 -10.83
C ALA A 159 -25.54 11.02 -11.65
N GLU A 160 -26.29 10.10 -11.05
CA GLU A 160 -26.84 8.94 -11.75
C GLU A 160 -27.83 9.38 -12.84
N GLU A 161 -27.74 8.72 -13.99
CA GLU A 161 -28.65 8.89 -15.12
C GLU A 161 -29.58 7.67 -15.22
N ARG A 162 -30.73 7.86 -15.87
CA ARG A 162 -31.76 6.81 -16.01
C ARG A 162 -31.23 5.53 -16.68
N ASP A 163 -30.24 5.66 -17.56
CA ASP A 163 -29.68 4.58 -18.35
C ASP A 163 -28.45 3.92 -17.72
N ASP A 164 -28.05 4.35 -16.51
CA ASP A 164 -26.93 3.74 -15.79
C ASP A 164 -27.27 2.29 -15.41
N LYS A 165 -26.42 1.36 -15.87
CA LYS A 165 -26.61 -0.08 -15.60
C LYS A 165 -26.19 -0.40 -14.18
N PRO A 166 -27.03 -1.12 -13.40
CA PRO A 166 -26.66 -1.54 -12.07
C PRO A 166 -25.57 -2.61 -12.11
N ASN A 167 -24.58 -2.49 -11.24
CA ASN A 167 -23.56 -3.52 -11.02
C ASN A 167 -23.86 -4.30 -9.74
N SER A 168 -23.30 -5.52 -9.62
CA SER A 168 -23.48 -6.38 -8.43
C SER A 168 -22.87 -5.79 -7.15
N TRP A 169 -21.98 -4.80 -7.28
CA TRP A 169 -21.39 -4.02 -6.20
C TRP A 169 -22.01 -2.64 -6.01
N ASN A 170 -23.22 -2.38 -6.53
CA ASN A 170 -23.90 -1.11 -6.29
C ASN A 170 -24.09 -0.85 -4.79
N VAL A 171 -24.06 0.43 -4.43
CA VAL A 171 -24.33 0.87 -3.06
C VAL A 171 -25.77 0.55 -2.66
N ASP A 172 -25.97 0.27 -1.37
CA ASP A 172 -27.31 0.03 -0.80
C ASP A 172 -28.31 1.12 -1.22
N LYS A 173 -29.52 0.72 -1.65
CA LYS A 173 -30.62 1.62 -2.01
C LYS A 173 -31.01 2.57 -0.87
N GLY A 174 -30.72 2.21 0.37
CA GLY A 174 -30.95 3.04 1.57
C GLY A 174 -29.82 4.03 1.91
N SER A 175 -28.73 4.07 1.13
CA SER A 175 -27.58 4.92 1.45
C SER A 175 -27.88 6.41 1.31
N LYS A 176 -27.51 7.18 2.33
CA LYS A 176 -27.65 8.64 2.36
C LYS A 176 -26.66 9.31 1.39
N GLY A 177 -27.00 10.50 0.90
CA GLY A 177 -26.08 11.33 0.09
C GLY A 177 -25.69 10.71 -1.25
N HIS A 178 -26.63 10.07 -1.95
CA HIS A 178 -26.40 9.35 -3.22
C HIS A 178 -25.35 8.21 -3.13
N GLY A 179 -25.07 7.73 -1.91
CA GLY A 179 -24.04 6.74 -1.67
C GLY A 179 -22.62 7.31 -1.59
N LEU A 180 -22.43 8.63 -1.55
CA LEU A 180 -21.11 9.23 -1.35
C LEU A 180 -20.70 9.19 0.13
N ALA A 181 -19.42 8.90 0.37
CA ALA A 181 -18.85 9.00 1.71
C ALA A 181 -18.76 10.47 2.14
N PRO A 182 -19.03 10.79 3.42
CA PRO A 182 -18.70 12.11 3.96
C PRO A 182 -17.22 12.44 3.76
N GLU A 183 -16.96 13.64 3.24
CA GLU A 183 -15.62 14.13 2.98
C GLU A 183 -15.36 15.49 3.64
N SER A 184 -14.09 15.79 3.90
CA SER A 184 -13.66 17.10 4.35
C SER A 184 -12.22 17.35 3.94
N ALA A 185 -11.79 18.61 3.92
CA ALA A 185 -10.39 18.92 3.66
C ALA A 185 -9.50 18.32 4.77
N PRO A 186 -8.44 17.56 4.43
CA PRO A 186 -7.54 16.99 5.41
C PRO A 186 -6.81 18.11 6.17
N LYS A 187 -6.85 18.03 7.50
CA LYS A 187 -6.32 19.07 8.38
C LYS A 187 -4.88 18.78 8.77
N ASN A 188 -4.10 19.83 9.01
CA ASN A 188 -2.75 19.75 9.59
C ASN A 188 -1.76 18.89 8.81
N ILE A 189 -1.94 18.72 7.50
CA ILE A 189 -1.01 17.97 6.66
C ILE A 189 0.35 18.67 6.62
N GLN A 190 1.42 17.92 6.82
CA GLN A 190 2.81 18.39 6.80
C GLN A 190 3.68 17.56 5.86
N GLY A 191 4.28 18.19 4.86
CA GLY A 191 4.98 17.50 3.78
C GLY A 191 4.02 16.65 2.95
N PHE A 192 4.56 15.57 2.37
CA PHE A 192 3.84 14.68 1.46
C PHE A 192 3.95 13.20 1.83
N ILE A 193 4.62 12.87 2.95
CA ILE A 193 4.77 11.49 3.40
C ILE A 193 3.53 11.02 4.17
N THR A 194 3.08 9.80 3.92
CA THR A 194 1.99 9.15 4.64
C THR A 194 2.43 7.76 5.07
N ALA A 195 1.98 7.29 6.23
CA ALA A 195 2.27 5.93 6.67
C ALA A 195 1.57 4.92 5.75
N LEU A 196 2.29 3.86 5.38
CA LEU A 196 1.71 2.73 4.66
C LEU A 196 0.78 1.95 5.61
N PRO A 197 -0.46 1.63 5.22
CA PRO A 197 -1.37 0.88 6.07
C PRO A 197 -1.01 -0.62 6.07
N VAL A 198 -0.11 -1.03 6.97
CA VAL A 198 0.45 -2.40 7.01
C VAL A 198 -0.52 -3.52 7.34
N GLN A 199 -1.72 -3.21 7.84
CA GLN A 199 -2.75 -4.22 8.08
C GLN A 199 -3.79 -4.27 6.96
N TRP A 200 -3.73 -3.37 5.98
CA TRP A 200 -4.72 -3.30 4.90
C TRP A 200 -4.83 -4.66 4.19
N THR A 201 -6.06 -5.08 3.94
CA THR A 201 -6.45 -6.36 3.33
C THR A 201 -6.04 -7.62 4.10
N ALA A 202 -5.58 -7.49 5.35
CA ALA A 202 -5.27 -8.68 6.15
C ALA A 202 -6.51 -9.56 6.33
N ARG A 203 -6.36 -10.86 6.07
CA ARG A 203 -7.40 -11.91 6.04
C ARG A 203 -8.28 -11.92 4.80
N GLU A 204 -8.10 -11.00 3.86
CA GLU A 204 -8.74 -11.08 2.55
C GLU A 204 -7.88 -11.90 1.60
N ASP A 205 -8.51 -12.80 0.86
CA ASP A 205 -7.92 -13.38 -0.33
C ASP A 205 -8.13 -12.40 -1.49
N ASN A 206 -7.03 -11.88 -2.01
CA ASN A 206 -7.03 -10.93 -3.11
C ASN A 206 -6.63 -11.60 -4.43
N ASP A 207 -6.45 -12.93 -4.43
CA ASP A 207 -6.37 -13.67 -5.67
C ASP A 207 -7.78 -13.75 -6.26
N SER A 208 -7.98 -13.08 -7.40
CA SER A 208 -9.28 -13.09 -8.06
C SER A 208 -9.61 -14.44 -8.69
N GLU A 209 -8.65 -15.37 -8.81
CA GLU A 209 -8.71 -16.62 -9.59
C GLU A 209 -9.16 -16.44 -11.05
N MET A 210 -9.45 -15.21 -11.48
CA MET A 210 -9.80 -14.85 -12.83
C MET A 210 -8.56 -15.02 -13.69
N SER A 211 -8.54 -16.13 -14.41
CA SER A 211 -7.47 -16.52 -15.31
C SER A 211 -7.07 -15.35 -16.22
N LEU A 212 -5.76 -15.13 -16.38
CA LEU A 212 -5.16 -14.17 -17.34
C LEU A 212 -5.77 -14.29 -18.74
N THR A 213 -6.27 -15.48 -19.08
CA THR A 213 -7.05 -15.85 -20.26
C THR A 213 -8.25 -14.91 -20.52
N VAL A 214 -8.98 -14.49 -19.47
CA VAL A 214 -10.13 -13.58 -19.57
C VAL A 214 -9.69 -12.13 -19.86
N LEU A 215 -8.55 -11.72 -19.29
CA LEU A 215 -7.99 -10.37 -19.48
C LEU A 215 -7.22 -10.23 -20.80
N ALA A 216 -6.66 -11.32 -21.32
CA ALA A 216 -5.82 -11.33 -22.52
C ALA A 216 -6.54 -11.82 -23.80
N LEU A 217 -7.82 -12.24 -23.72
CA LEU A 217 -8.55 -12.88 -24.84
C LEU A 217 -7.77 -14.05 -25.48
N VAL A 218 -6.94 -14.74 -24.71
CA VAL A 218 -6.19 -15.89 -25.23
C VAL A 218 -7.10 -17.10 -25.04
N GLU A 219 -7.48 -17.80 -26.11
CA GLU A 219 -8.21 -19.06 -25.95
C GLU A 219 -7.34 -20.07 -25.18
N PRO A 220 -7.90 -20.82 -24.22
CA PRO A 220 -7.12 -21.85 -23.52
C PRO A 220 -6.58 -22.86 -24.54
N PRO A 221 -5.31 -23.28 -24.44
CA PRO A 221 -4.79 -24.33 -25.29
C PRO A 221 -5.60 -25.60 -25.06
N LYS A 222 -6.00 -26.26 -26.15
CA LYS A 222 -6.74 -27.53 -26.11
C LYS A 222 -5.96 -28.51 -25.23
N THR A 223 -6.60 -28.98 -24.17
CA THR A 223 -6.05 -29.97 -23.25
C THR A 223 -5.76 -31.26 -24.02
N ASP A 224 -4.48 -31.51 -24.28
CA ASP A 224 -4.02 -32.83 -24.72
C ASP A 224 -4.01 -33.74 -23.48
N GLN A 225 -4.79 -34.83 -23.53
CA GLN A 225 -5.05 -35.73 -22.39
C GLN A 225 -3.87 -36.66 -22.06
N SER A 226 -2.62 -36.22 -22.18
CA SER A 226 -1.44 -37.09 -22.03
C SER A 226 -0.46 -36.72 -20.91
N THR A 227 -0.76 -35.75 -20.05
CA THR A 227 0.15 -35.42 -18.94
C THR A 227 -0.27 -36.14 -17.66
N GLN A 228 0.38 -37.27 -17.37
CA GLN A 228 0.31 -37.91 -16.06
C GLN A 228 0.99 -37.01 -15.02
N TYR A 229 0.27 -36.64 -13.96
CA TYR A 229 0.84 -35.98 -12.80
C TYR A 229 1.67 -36.99 -12.01
N ALA A 230 2.94 -36.69 -11.76
CA ALA A 230 3.74 -37.42 -10.78
C ALA A 230 3.17 -37.17 -9.38
N LEU A 231 2.69 -38.23 -8.73
CA LEU A 231 2.33 -38.22 -7.32
C LEU A 231 3.63 -38.09 -6.52
N ASN A 232 3.76 -37.04 -5.71
CA ASN A 232 4.82 -36.95 -4.72
C ASN A 232 4.58 -38.03 -3.66
N GLU A 233 5.42 -39.07 -3.62
CA GLU A 233 5.51 -39.97 -2.48
C GLU A 233 6.10 -39.22 -1.28
N PRO A 234 5.56 -39.42 -0.06
CA PRO A 234 6.10 -38.80 1.14
C PRO A 234 7.46 -39.42 1.49
N VAL A 235 8.45 -38.56 1.72
CA VAL A 235 9.81 -38.93 2.17
C VAL A 235 9.72 -39.45 3.61
N GLU A 236 10.16 -40.70 3.84
CA GLU A 236 10.31 -41.26 5.19
C GLU A 236 11.48 -40.58 5.95
N GLU A 237 11.22 -40.12 7.17
CA GLU A 237 12.25 -39.62 8.08
C GLU A 237 13.16 -40.76 8.58
N PRO A 238 14.50 -40.57 8.61
CA PRO A 238 15.42 -41.58 9.10
C PRO A 238 15.30 -41.75 10.62
N LYS A 239 15.14 -43.00 11.06
CA LYS A 239 15.09 -43.40 12.47
C LYS A 239 16.45 -43.17 13.16
N GLU A 240 16.43 -42.49 14.30
CA GLU A 240 17.57 -42.41 15.22
C GLU A 240 17.99 -43.81 15.68
N ALA A 241 19.27 -44.14 15.50
CA ALA A 241 19.85 -45.36 16.04
C ALA A 241 20.34 -45.08 17.48
N ASN A 242 19.66 -45.68 18.45
CA ASN A 242 20.19 -45.86 19.79
C ASN A 242 21.29 -46.93 19.78
N GLY A 243 22.49 -46.56 20.22
CA GLY A 243 23.64 -47.44 20.43
C GLY A 243 24.81 -46.68 21.03
#